data_AF-A0A6A3DUS5-F1
#
_entry.id   AF-A0A6A3DUS5-F1
#
_cell.length_a   1.000
_cell.length_b   1.000
_cell.length_c   1.000
_cell.angle_alpha   90.00
_cell.angle_beta   90.00
_cell.angle_gamma   90.00
#
_symmetry.space_group_name_H-M   'P 1'
#
loop_
_entity.id
_entity.type
_entity.pdbx_description
1 polymer ?
#
loop_
_entity_poly.entity_id
_entity_poly.type
_entity_poly.pdbx_seq_one_letter_code
_entity_poly.pdbx_strand_id
1 'polypeptide(L)'
;MAALLSWVNLALYALQLFVNGHSSRSIGPMSRRYETLITPAPYAFSIWGFIYMFLAATVVVDCFWPAASFFSSAPNATALRALFAVSCLMNMAWIVFFTNEFVNVATVTLVILWLALFALYAHIVQERRDTGFDLKRYVLSELGVTVYFAWTCTATLISFAVSAQYVANDFLSFTSYVALLSLLAVATLSAVIYEGDVAFGLVAVWALVGLAAKTTTLEPRVELIAMNIRACATQSAAIVAAFIVISIAHKLLAPKTQFQPLQSGAPLFTDKAAQHIDYGTTRA
;
A
#
# COMPACT_ATOMS: atom_id res chain seq x y z
N MET A 1 0.03 -25.31 -13.85
CA MET A 1 0.64 -24.01 -14.23
C MET A 1 0.78 -23.07 -13.04
N ALA A 2 -0.28 -22.76 -12.28
CA ALA A 2 -0.21 -21.85 -11.12
C ALA A 2 0.84 -22.24 -10.05
N ALA A 3 0.95 -23.54 -9.72
CA ALA A 3 1.97 -24.03 -8.79
C ALA A 3 3.42 -23.93 -9.32
N LEU A 4 3.64 -23.87 -10.64
CA LEU A 4 4.97 -23.63 -11.19
C LEU A 4 5.36 -22.16 -11.02
N LEU A 5 4.40 -21.24 -11.19
CA LEU A 5 4.63 -19.81 -11.03
C LEU A 5 4.99 -19.40 -9.60
N SER A 6 4.49 -20.08 -8.57
CA SER A 6 4.89 -19.80 -7.19
C SER A 6 6.39 -20.08 -6.97
N TRP A 7 6.89 -21.22 -7.46
CA TRP A 7 8.32 -21.54 -7.43
C TRP A 7 9.17 -20.58 -8.28
N VAL A 8 8.65 -20.15 -9.44
CA VAL A 8 9.31 -19.10 -10.25
C VAL A 8 9.39 -17.79 -9.47
N ASN A 9 8.32 -17.38 -8.78
CA ASN A 9 8.32 -16.18 -7.94
C ASN A 9 9.31 -16.30 -6.77
N LEU A 10 9.43 -17.48 -6.16
CA LEU A 10 10.46 -17.73 -5.14
C LEU A 10 11.87 -17.57 -5.69
N ALA A 11 12.17 -18.16 -6.85
CA ALA A 11 13.47 -18.03 -7.50
C ALA A 11 13.75 -16.57 -7.91
N LEU A 12 12.78 -15.88 -8.49
CA LEU A 12 12.89 -14.46 -8.87
C LEU A 12 13.09 -13.55 -7.66
N TYR A 13 12.38 -13.82 -6.56
CA TYR A 13 12.52 -13.08 -5.33
C TYR A 13 13.90 -13.30 -4.68
N ALA A 14 14.41 -14.53 -4.68
CA ALA A 14 15.77 -14.82 -4.24
C ALA A 14 16.82 -14.10 -5.09
N LEU A 15 16.63 -14.07 -6.42
CA LEU A 15 17.47 -13.30 -7.33
C LEU A 15 17.40 -11.78 -7.03
N GLN A 16 16.20 -11.25 -6.78
CA GLN A 16 16.01 -9.85 -6.39
C GLN A 16 16.79 -9.51 -5.11
N LEU A 17 16.72 -10.36 -4.08
CA LEU A 17 17.49 -10.16 -2.85
C LEU A 17 19.00 -10.11 -3.12
N PHE A 18 19.49 -11.01 -3.98
CA PHE A 18 20.90 -11.04 -4.34
C PHE A 18 21.34 -9.77 -5.09
N VAL A 19 20.62 -9.40 -6.16
CA VAL A 19 20.92 -8.22 -6.98
C VAL A 19 20.84 -6.95 -6.15
N ASN A 20 19.77 -6.79 -5.36
CA ASN A 20 19.58 -5.62 -4.53
C ASN A 20 20.59 -5.56 -3.39
N GLY A 21 20.92 -6.70 -2.78
CA GLY A 21 21.98 -6.78 -1.76
C GLY A 21 23.32 -6.27 -2.28
N HIS A 22 23.66 -6.62 -3.53
CA HIS A 22 24.89 -6.15 -4.17
C HIS A 22 24.84 -4.67 -4.54
N SER A 23 23.77 -4.22 -5.20
CA SER A 23 23.63 -2.87 -5.75
C SER A 23 23.16 -1.81 -4.73
N SER A 24 22.61 -2.21 -3.59
CA SER A 24 22.05 -1.30 -2.57
C SER A 24 23.07 -0.33 -1.99
N ARG A 25 24.35 -0.72 -1.95
CA ARG A 25 25.45 0.13 -1.43
C ARG A 25 25.58 1.44 -2.21
N SER A 26 25.20 1.44 -3.49
CA SER A 26 25.28 2.60 -4.38
C SER A 26 24.04 3.50 -4.33
N ILE A 27 22.91 3.04 -3.76
CA ILE A 27 21.67 3.81 -3.68
C ILE A 27 21.85 5.04 -2.77
N GLY A 28 22.50 4.87 -1.62
CA GLY A 28 22.72 5.95 -0.65
C GLY A 28 23.50 7.14 -1.25
N PRO A 29 24.68 6.91 -1.85
CA PRO A 29 25.42 7.94 -2.59
C PRO A 29 24.61 8.61 -3.70
N MET A 30 23.89 7.85 -4.52
CA MET A 30 23.08 8.42 -5.62
C MET A 30 21.89 9.24 -5.10
N SER A 31 21.25 8.80 -4.01
CA SER A 31 20.18 9.57 -3.38
C SER A 31 20.65 10.90 -2.77
N ARG A 32 21.94 11.01 -2.38
CA ARG A 32 22.53 12.30 -1.96
C ARG A 32 22.89 13.19 -3.14
N ARG A 33 23.26 12.59 -4.28
CA ARG A 33 23.57 13.35 -5.50
C ARG A 33 22.32 13.97 -6.13
N TYR A 34 21.23 13.21 -6.16
CA TYR A 34 19.93 13.66 -6.64
C TYR A 34 18.99 14.00 -5.48
N GLU A 35 19.50 14.75 -4.50
CA GLU A 35 18.76 15.07 -3.30
C GLU A 35 17.63 16.07 -3.58
N THR A 36 16.46 15.83 -2.98
CA THR A 36 15.31 16.73 -3.07
C THR A 36 14.88 17.22 -1.69
N LEU A 37 14.11 18.31 -1.64
CA LEU A 37 13.57 18.83 -0.39
C LEU A 37 12.56 17.89 0.28
N ILE A 38 12.03 16.91 -0.46
CA ILE A 38 11.11 15.88 0.06
C ILE A 38 11.79 14.51 0.25
N THR A 39 13.09 14.37 -0.04
CA THR A 39 13.83 13.13 0.19
C THR A 39 14.00 12.92 1.69
N PRO A 40 13.52 11.81 2.29
CA PRO A 40 13.65 11.53 3.72
C PRO A 40 15.09 11.35 4.19
N ALA A 41 15.29 11.37 5.51
CA ALA A 41 16.57 11.05 6.12
C ALA A 41 17.04 9.61 5.76
N PRO A 42 18.36 9.35 5.73
CA PRO A 42 18.91 8.06 5.31
C PRO A 42 18.35 6.84 6.06
N TYR A 43 18.05 6.99 7.35
CA TYR A 43 17.48 5.90 8.15
C TYR A 43 16.10 5.45 7.65
N ALA A 44 15.33 6.33 7.00
CA ALA A 44 13.99 5.99 6.52
C ALA A 44 14.03 4.89 5.46
N PHE A 45 15.11 4.81 4.69
CA PHE A 45 15.35 3.76 3.69
C PHE A 45 15.62 2.37 4.30
N SER A 46 15.85 2.26 5.61
CA SER A 46 15.94 0.95 6.29
C SER A 46 14.63 0.14 6.21
N ILE A 47 13.51 0.78 5.88
CA ILE A 47 12.22 0.13 5.65
C ILE A 47 12.27 -0.97 4.59
N TRP A 48 13.18 -0.89 3.62
CA TRP A 48 13.40 -1.94 2.63
C TRP A 48 13.73 -3.30 3.26
N GLY A 49 14.44 -3.32 4.39
CA GLY A 49 14.71 -4.56 5.13
C GLY A 49 13.42 -5.21 5.65
N PHE A 50 12.51 -4.42 6.21
CA PHE A 50 11.20 -4.90 6.67
C PHE A 50 10.32 -5.35 5.49
N ILE A 51 10.30 -4.58 4.40
CA ILE A 51 9.58 -4.94 3.18
C ILE A 51 10.05 -6.30 2.68
N TYR A 52 11.37 -6.49 2.53
CA TYR A 52 11.90 -7.77 2.07
C TYR A 52 11.60 -8.90 3.05
N MET A 53 11.73 -8.69 4.36
CA MET A 53 11.35 -9.71 5.34
C MET A 53 9.88 -10.15 5.20
N PHE A 54 8.94 -9.21 5.06
CA PHE A 54 7.52 -9.55 4.89
C PHE A 54 7.21 -10.17 3.53
N LEU A 55 7.85 -9.72 2.45
CA LEU A 55 7.69 -10.34 1.13
C LEU A 55 8.24 -11.78 1.10
N ALA A 56 9.32 -12.06 1.82
CA ALA A 56 9.82 -13.41 1.98
C ALA A 56 8.75 -14.32 2.61
N ALA A 57 8.06 -13.84 3.66
CA ALA A 57 6.94 -14.56 4.25
C ALA A 57 5.82 -14.81 3.22
N THR A 58 5.41 -13.78 2.46
CA THR A 58 4.39 -13.89 1.41
C THR A 58 4.73 -14.98 0.38
N VAL A 59 5.96 -15.00 -0.12
CA VAL A 59 6.38 -15.94 -1.19
C VAL A 59 6.58 -17.36 -0.65
N VAL A 60 7.12 -17.51 0.57
CA VAL A 60 7.23 -18.81 1.24
C VAL A 60 5.85 -19.39 1.51
N VAL A 61 4.91 -18.59 2.01
CA VAL A 61 3.52 -19.02 2.24
C VAL A 61 2.87 -19.44 0.92
N ASP A 62 3.10 -18.72 -0.18
CA ASP A 62 2.57 -19.10 -1.50
C ASP A 62 3.08 -20.47 -1.99
N CYS A 63 4.33 -20.83 -1.66
CA CYS A 63 4.92 -22.10 -2.07
C CYS A 63 4.51 -23.28 -1.17
N PHE A 64 4.56 -23.08 0.16
CA PHE A 64 4.43 -24.18 1.12
C PHE A 64 3.04 -24.29 1.75
N TRP A 65 2.29 -23.19 1.84
CA TRP A 65 0.92 -23.15 2.35
C TRP A 65 0.00 -22.38 1.40
N PRO A 66 -0.21 -22.88 0.16
CA PRO A 66 -0.99 -22.16 -0.84
C PRO A 66 -2.42 -21.86 -0.40
N ALA A 67 -3.01 -22.65 0.51
CA ALA A 67 -4.32 -22.40 1.08
C ALA A 67 -4.40 -21.14 1.97
N ALA A 68 -3.27 -20.67 2.51
CA ALA A 68 -3.15 -19.44 3.29
C ALA A 68 -2.62 -18.26 2.47
N SER A 69 -2.39 -18.46 1.17
CA SER A 69 -1.87 -17.46 0.25
C SER A 69 -2.99 -16.69 -0.43
N PHE A 70 -2.90 -15.36 -0.46
CA PHE A 70 -3.90 -14.56 -1.16
C PHE A 70 -3.93 -14.82 -2.68
N PHE A 71 -2.81 -15.28 -3.24
CA PHE A 71 -2.75 -15.62 -4.67
C PHE A 71 -3.64 -16.79 -5.04
N SER A 72 -3.89 -17.73 -4.13
CA SER A 72 -4.65 -18.95 -4.43
C SER A 72 -6.16 -18.76 -4.31
N SER A 73 -6.60 -17.81 -3.49
CA SER A 73 -8.01 -17.45 -3.34
C SER A 73 -8.53 -16.62 -4.53
N ALA A 74 -7.62 -16.04 -5.31
CA ALA A 74 -7.95 -15.20 -6.44
C ALA A 74 -8.57 -15.97 -7.63
N PRO A 75 -9.60 -15.41 -8.29
CA PRO A 75 -10.17 -15.99 -9.51
C PRO A 75 -9.13 -16.20 -10.64
N ASN A 76 -8.13 -15.31 -10.72
CA ASN A 76 -7.02 -15.43 -11.66
C ASN A 76 -5.66 -15.41 -10.94
N ALA A 77 -5.43 -16.50 -10.22
CA ALA A 77 -4.21 -16.78 -9.46
C ALA A 77 -2.91 -16.69 -10.29
N THR A 78 -2.98 -16.94 -11.60
CA THR A 78 -1.83 -16.85 -12.52
C THR A 78 -1.45 -15.40 -12.80
N ALA A 79 -2.44 -14.53 -13.04
CA ALA A 79 -2.20 -13.13 -13.34
C ALA A 79 -1.57 -12.38 -12.16
N LEU A 80 -2.04 -12.61 -10.93
CA LEU A 80 -1.46 -11.99 -9.74
C LEU A 80 -0.02 -12.45 -9.48
N ARG A 81 0.26 -13.74 -9.66
CA ARG A 81 1.63 -14.25 -9.56
C ARG A 81 2.55 -13.65 -10.62
N ALA A 82 2.05 -13.43 -11.85
CA ALA A 82 2.79 -12.74 -12.89
C ALA A 82 3.03 -11.25 -12.55
N LEU A 83 2.04 -10.56 -11.98
CA LEU A 83 2.21 -9.19 -11.48
C LEU A 83 3.27 -9.11 -10.38
N PHE A 84 3.33 -10.10 -9.50
CA PHE A 84 4.40 -10.20 -8.51
C PHE A 84 5.77 -10.40 -9.16
N ALA A 85 5.89 -11.28 -10.16
CA ALA A 85 7.13 -11.44 -10.93
C ALA A 85 7.57 -10.13 -11.58
N VAL A 86 6.64 -9.39 -12.19
CA VAL A 86 6.90 -8.05 -12.75
C VAL A 86 7.40 -7.10 -11.66
N SER A 87 6.81 -7.13 -10.47
CA SER A 87 7.26 -6.30 -9.34
C SER A 87 8.72 -6.61 -8.95
N CYS A 88 9.13 -7.88 -8.96
CA CYS A 88 10.52 -8.27 -8.68
C CYS A 88 11.47 -7.74 -9.75
N LEU A 89 11.13 -7.93 -11.03
CA LEU A 89 11.93 -7.50 -12.17
C LEU A 89 12.08 -5.96 -12.20
N MET A 90 10.98 -5.23 -12.03
CA MET A 90 10.99 -3.77 -12.02
C MET A 90 11.75 -3.22 -10.81
N ASN A 91 11.70 -3.89 -9.66
CA ASN A 91 12.48 -3.45 -8.49
C ASN A 91 14.00 -3.59 -8.71
N MET A 92 14.44 -4.72 -9.27
CA MET A 92 15.85 -4.90 -9.65
C MET A 92 16.27 -3.86 -10.70
N ALA A 93 15.45 -3.69 -11.75
CA ALA A 93 15.71 -2.74 -12.83
C ALA A 93 15.77 -1.29 -12.30
N TRP A 94 14.87 -0.90 -11.39
CA TRP A 94 14.89 0.42 -10.75
C TRP A 94 16.22 0.69 -10.04
N ILE A 95 16.70 -0.28 -9.24
CA ILE A 95 17.99 -0.13 -8.53
C ILE A 95 19.13 0.00 -9.53
N VAL A 96 19.17 -0.84 -10.57
CA VAL A 96 20.21 -0.78 -11.60
C VAL A 96 20.18 0.56 -12.33
N PHE A 97 19.04 1.02 -12.81
CA PHE A 97 18.94 2.29 -13.52
C PHE A 97 19.27 3.49 -12.63
N PHE A 98 18.79 3.50 -11.39
CA PHE A 98 19.05 4.59 -10.45
C PHE A 98 20.54 4.66 -10.07
N THR A 99 21.16 3.51 -9.85
CA THR A 99 22.59 3.43 -9.50
C THR A 99 23.52 3.75 -10.68
N ASN A 100 23.04 3.62 -11.91
CA ASN A 100 23.75 4.03 -13.13
C ASN A 100 23.36 5.43 -13.62
N GLU A 101 22.75 6.26 -12.76
CA GLU A 101 22.40 7.66 -13.06
C GLU A 101 21.35 7.85 -14.17
N PHE A 102 20.68 6.79 -14.62
CA PHE A 102 19.56 6.86 -15.55
C PHE A 102 18.26 7.24 -14.82
N VAL A 103 18.24 8.43 -14.24
CA VAL A 103 17.20 8.92 -13.32
C VAL A 103 15.79 8.84 -13.91
N ASN A 104 15.58 9.34 -15.14
CA ASN A 104 14.26 9.33 -15.76
C ASN A 104 13.77 7.91 -16.06
N VAL A 105 14.67 7.02 -16.48
CA VAL A 105 14.36 5.60 -16.74
C VAL A 105 14.05 4.88 -15.43
N ALA A 106 14.78 5.20 -14.36
CA ALA A 106 14.51 4.69 -13.02
C ALA A 106 13.12 5.12 -12.54
N THR A 107 12.72 6.38 -12.74
CA THR A 107 11.37 6.87 -12.40
C THR A 107 10.29 6.11 -13.17
N VAL A 108 10.43 5.93 -14.49
CA VAL A 108 9.47 5.15 -15.30
C VAL A 108 9.37 3.72 -14.80
N THR A 109 10.51 3.08 -14.52
CA THR A 109 10.56 1.70 -14.00
C THR A 109 9.85 1.59 -12.65
N LEU A 110 10.05 2.57 -11.78
CA LEU A 110 9.38 2.64 -10.48
C LEU A 110 7.87 2.87 -10.60
N VAL A 111 7.41 3.62 -11.60
CA VAL A 111 5.97 3.77 -11.90
C VAL A 111 5.36 2.45 -12.37
N ILE A 112 6.05 1.69 -13.23
CA ILE A 112 5.57 0.35 -13.64
C ILE A 112 5.49 -0.58 -12.43
N LEU A 113 6.51 -0.56 -11.56
CA LEU A 113 6.48 -1.29 -10.29
C LEU A 113 5.26 -0.88 -9.43
N TRP A 114 5.03 0.42 -9.30
CA TRP A 114 3.91 0.95 -8.53
C TRP A 114 2.56 0.50 -9.08
N LEU A 115 2.37 0.48 -10.40
CA LEU A 115 1.14 -0.02 -11.04
C LEU A 115 0.93 -1.52 -10.77
N ALA A 116 2.00 -2.33 -10.83
CA ALA A 116 1.92 -3.75 -10.50
C ALA A 116 1.53 -3.97 -9.03
N LEU A 117 2.13 -3.22 -8.11
CA LEU A 117 1.79 -3.28 -6.69
C LEU A 117 0.39 -2.74 -6.38
N PHE A 118 -0.06 -1.71 -7.08
CA PHE A 118 -1.42 -1.19 -6.97
C PHE A 118 -2.44 -2.28 -7.33
N ALA A 119 -2.24 -3.00 -8.43
CA ALA A 119 -3.12 -4.09 -8.85
C ALA A 119 -3.17 -5.22 -7.79
N LEU A 120 -2.01 -5.58 -7.21
CA LEU A 120 -1.95 -6.56 -6.12
C LEU A 120 -2.68 -6.06 -4.86
N TYR A 121 -2.43 -4.82 -4.45
CA TYR A 121 -3.05 -4.21 -3.27
C TYR A 121 -4.57 -4.06 -3.43
N ALA A 122 -5.04 -3.61 -4.60
CA ALA A 122 -6.46 -3.48 -4.90
C ALA A 122 -7.18 -4.84 -4.80
N HIS A 123 -6.56 -5.91 -5.29
CA HIS A 123 -7.10 -7.26 -5.16
C HIS A 123 -7.19 -7.69 -3.69
N ILE A 124 -6.11 -7.50 -2.92
CA ILE A 124 -6.07 -7.82 -1.48
C ILE A 124 -7.20 -7.08 -0.73
N VAL A 125 -7.36 -5.79 -0.99
CA VAL A 125 -8.38 -4.96 -0.36
C VAL A 125 -9.79 -5.43 -0.72
N GLN A 126 -10.04 -5.72 -1.99
CA GLN A 126 -11.33 -6.21 -2.45
C GLN A 126 -11.67 -7.54 -1.79
N GLU A 127 -10.72 -8.47 -1.74
CA GLU A 127 -10.96 -9.77 -1.13
C GLU A 127 -11.24 -9.66 0.37
N ARG A 128 -10.52 -8.80 1.10
CA ARG A 128 -10.81 -8.52 2.52
C ARG A 128 -12.22 -7.98 2.75
N ARG A 129 -12.77 -7.21 1.81
CA ARG A 129 -14.17 -6.72 1.90
C ARG A 129 -15.17 -7.85 1.69
N ASP A 130 -14.87 -8.78 0.79
CA ASP A 130 -15.77 -9.87 0.43
C ASP A 130 -15.76 -11.02 1.46
N THR A 131 -14.57 -11.40 1.95
CA THR A 131 -14.40 -12.58 2.84
C THR A 131 -14.26 -12.24 4.31
N GLY A 132 -14.09 -10.95 4.65
CA GLY A 132 -13.76 -10.50 5.99
C GLY A 132 -12.26 -10.60 6.31
N PHE A 133 -11.89 -10.12 7.51
CA PHE A 133 -10.50 -10.01 7.95
C PHE A 133 -10.02 -11.26 8.69
N ASP A 134 -8.98 -11.93 8.16
CA ASP A 134 -8.23 -12.98 8.84
C ASP A 134 -6.82 -12.50 9.17
N LEU A 135 -6.51 -12.39 10.47
CA LEU A 135 -5.22 -11.92 10.96
C LEU A 135 -4.05 -12.80 10.51
N LYS A 136 -4.23 -14.13 10.49
CA LYS A 136 -3.14 -15.05 10.14
C LYS A 136 -2.75 -14.87 8.68
N ARG A 137 -3.74 -14.89 7.80
CA ARG A 137 -3.56 -14.66 6.37
C ARG A 137 -3.01 -13.25 6.08
N TYR A 138 -3.52 -12.23 6.78
CA TYR A 138 -3.04 -10.85 6.64
C TYR A 138 -1.55 -10.74 6.94
N VAL A 139 -1.10 -11.20 8.11
CA VAL A 139 0.31 -11.09 8.53
C VAL A 139 1.24 -11.90 7.64
N LEU A 140 0.82 -13.10 7.21
CA LEU A 140 1.68 -14.03 6.48
C LEU A 140 1.74 -13.76 4.97
N SER A 141 0.69 -13.20 4.38
CA SER A 141 0.56 -13.13 2.91
C SER A 141 0.37 -11.70 2.40
N GLU A 142 -0.45 -10.89 3.06
CA GLU A 142 -0.89 -9.58 2.54
C GLU A 142 -0.03 -8.42 3.04
N LEU A 143 0.43 -8.48 4.29
CA LEU A 143 1.14 -7.40 4.97
C LEU A 143 2.38 -6.94 4.19
N GLY A 144 3.15 -7.88 3.63
CA GLY A 144 4.33 -7.55 2.84
C GLY A 144 4.01 -6.71 1.61
N VAL A 145 2.95 -7.07 0.88
CA VAL A 145 2.52 -6.35 -0.31
C VAL A 145 1.94 -4.98 0.07
N THR A 146 1.14 -4.90 1.13
CA THR A 146 0.60 -3.63 1.65
C THR A 146 1.73 -2.66 2.02
N VAL A 147 2.68 -3.09 2.85
CA VAL A 147 3.81 -2.26 3.31
C VAL A 147 4.66 -1.84 2.10
N TYR A 148 4.88 -2.76 1.16
CA TYR A 148 5.65 -2.48 -0.04
C TYR A 148 4.96 -1.45 -0.94
N PHE A 149 3.66 -1.58 -1.18
CA PHE A 149 2.90 -0.63 -1.97
C PHE A 149 2.88 0.75 -1.31
N ALA A 150 2.63 0.82 0.00
CA ALA A 150 2.63 2.07 0.76
C ALA A 150 3.95 2.83 0.65
N TRP A 151 5.08 2.13 0.83
CA TRP A 151 6.41 2.74 0.67
C TRP A 151 6.67 3.16 -0.78
N THR A 152 6.23 2.34 -1.74
CA THR A 152 6.40 2.64 -3.17
C THR A 152 5.62 3.89 -3.58
N CYS A 153 4.46 4.19 -2.97
CA CYS A 153 3.77 5.47 -3.16
C CYS A 153 4.64 6.68 -2.75
N THR A 154 5.37 6.58 -1.64
CA THR A 154 6.32 7.63 -1.25
C THR A 154 7.50 7.68 -2.24
N ALA A 155 8.06 6.53 -2.58
CA ALA A 155 9.22 6.44 -3.46
C ALA A 155 8.94 6.97 -4.88
N THR A 156 7.73 6.75 -5.42
CA THR A 156 7.33 7.30 -6.72
C THR A 156 7.26 8.81 -6.70
N LEU A 157 6.66 9.41 -5.66
CA LEU A 157 6.59 10.87 -5.51
C LEU A 157 7.98 11.50 -5.38
N ILE A 158 8.88 10.87 -4.61
CA ILE A 158 10.29 11.29 -4.53
C ILE A 158 10.95 11.18 -5.91
N SER A 159 10.74 10.07 -6.63
CA SER A 159 11.33 9.86 -7.96
C SER A 159 10.81 10.84 -9.01
N PHE A 160 9.54 11.26 -8.90
CA PHE A 160 9.01 12.37 -9.70
C PHE A 160 9.70 13.69 -9.36
N ALA A 161 9.86 14.01 -8.08
CA ALA A 161 10.58 15.22 -7.68
C ALA A 161 12.04 15.23 -8.17
N VAL A 162 12.71 14.07 -8.10
CA VAL A 162 14.07 13.88 -8.59
C VAL A 162 14.14 14.09 -10.10
N SER A 163 13.27 13.43 -10.88
CA SER A 163 13.24 13.55 -12.35
C SER A 163 12.88 14.97 -12.79
N ALA A 164 11.94 15.63 -12.13
CA ALA A 164 11.55 17.00 -12.43
C ALA A 164 12.70 18.00 -12.16
N GLN A 165 13.44 17.85 -11.06
CA GLN A 165 14.63 18.67 -10.78
C GLN A 165 15.75 18.40 -11.76
N TYR A 166 15.94 17.12 -12.12
CA TYR A 166 16.94 16.74 -13.12
C TYR A 166 16.69 17.43 -14.47
N VAL A 167 15.42 17.54 -14.89
CA VAL A 167 15.04 18.27 -16.12
C VAL A 167 15.16 19.78 -15.93
N ALA A 168 14.74 20.32 -14.79
CA ALA A 168 14.76 21.76 -14.51
C ALA A 168 16.16 22.33 -14.22
N ASN A 169 17.13 21.48 -13.87
CA ASN A 169 18.47 21.85 -13.38
C ASN A 169 18.46 22.77 -12.14
N ASP A 170 17.38 22.73 -11.35
CA ASP A 170 17.23 23.49 -10.10
C ASP A 170 16.20 22.80 -9.19
N PHE A 171 16.12 23.23 -7.92
CA PHE A 171 15.06 22.81 -6.99
C PHE A 171 13.68 23.20 -7.51
N LEU A 172 12.66 22.39 -7.17
CA LEU A 172 11.29 22.74 -7.52
C LEU A 172 10.77 23.89 -6.67
N SER A 173 9.70 24.53 -7.16
CA SER A 173 8.96 25.49 -6.35
C SER A 173 8.40 24.84 -5.08
N PHE A 174 8.23 25.65 -4.02
CA PHE A 174 7.57 25.22 -2.79
C PHE A 174 6.20 24.56 -3.06
N THR A 175 5.40 25.15 -3.95
CA THR A 175 4.08 24.64 -4.35
C THR A 175 4.16 23.23 -4.94
N SER A 176 5.17 22.95 -5.75
CA SER A 176 5.37 21.62 -6.35
C SER A 176 5.64 20.56 -5.28
N TYR A 177 6.50 20.85 -4.30
CA TYR A 177 6.77 19.92 -3.20
C TYR A 177 5.55 19.71 -2.30
N VAL A 178 4.82 20.78 -1.97
CA VAL A 178 3.60 20.68 -1.17
C VAL A 178 2.51 19.89 -1.90
N ALA A 179 2.39 20.04 -3.22
CA ALA A 179 1.47 19.25 -4.03
C ALA A 179 1.81 17.75 -3.96
N LEU A 180 3.08 17.37 -4.10
CA LEU A 180 3.52 15.98 -3.96
C LEU A 180 3.24 15.42 -2.55
N LEU A 181 3.52 16.19 -1.50
CA LEU A 181 3.22 15.78 -0.12
C LEU A 181 1.71 15.65 0.12
N SER A 182 0.91 16.53 -0.47
CA SER A 182 -0.54 16.50 -0.38
C SER A 182 -1.12 15.27 -1.10
N LEU A 183 -0.55 14.90 -2.26
CA LEU A 183 -0.90 13.65 -2.94
C LEU A 183 -0.60 12.41 -2.06
N LEU A 184 0.55 12.39 -1.39
CA LEU A 184 0.89 11.32 -0.44
C LEU A 184 -0.12 11.26 0.72
N ALA A 185 -0.43 12.42 1.30
CA ALA A 185 -1.38 12.52 2.40
C ALA A 185 -2.78 12.03 1.99
N VAL A 186 -3.29 12.46 0.84
CA VAL A 186 -4.60 12.04 0.31
C VAL A 186 -4.63 10.53 0.03
N ALA A 187 -3.61 9.98 -0.63
CA ALA A 187 -3.53 8.55 -0.90
C ALA A 187 -3.45 7.71 0.39
N THR A 188 -2.76 8.22 1.41
CA THR A 188 -2.64 7.54 2.71
C THR A 188 -3.95 7.62 3.48
N LEU A 189 -4.57 8.79 3.54
CA LEU A 189 -5.85 8.98 4.23
C LEU A 189 -6.95 8.16 3.57
N SER A 190 -6.97 8.05 2.25
CA SER A 190 -7.94 7.19 1.58
C SER A 190 -7.77 5.72 1.98
N ALA A 191 -6.55 5.21 2.02
CA ALA A 191 -6.27 3.84 2.48
C ALA A 191 -6.66 3.62 3.95
N VAL A 192 -6.36 4.57 4.84
CA VAL A 192 -6.67 4.45 6.28
C VAL A 192 -8.17 4.59 6.57
N ILE A 193 -8.86 5.50 5.89
CA ILE A 193 -10.27 5.80 6.16
C ILE A 193 -11.19 4.78 5.48
N TYR A 194 -10.97 4.51 4.19
CA TYR A 194 -11.88 3.65 3.41
C TYR A 194 -11.55 2.16 3.55
N GLU A 195 -10.26 1.81 3.68
CA GLU A 195 -9.84 0.40 3.79
C GLU A 195 -9.49 -0.01 5.22
N GLY A 196 -9.31 0.96 6.12
CA GLY A 196 -8.92 0.67 7.49
C GLY A 196 -7.53 0.04 7.59
N ASP A 197 -6.66 0.25 6.60
CA ASP A 197 -5.32 -0.35 6.53
C ASP A 197 -4.31 0.48 7.34
N VAL A 198 -4.16 0.08 8.60
CA VAL A 198 -3.26 0.74 9.55
C VAL A 198 -1.80 0.61 9.13
N ALA A 199 -1.40 -0.52 8.54
CA ALA A 199 -0.02 -0.73 8.12
C ALA A 199 0.38 0.26 7.03
N PHE A 200 -0.51 0.52 6.07
CA PHE A 200 -0.30 1.56 5.06
C PHE A 200 -0.05 2.92 5.71
N GLY A 201 -0.90 3.32 6.66
CA GLY A 201 -0.77 4.57 7.40
C GLY A 201 0.55 4.69 8.17
N LEU A 202 0.98 3.61 8.84
CA LEU A 202 2.24 3.59 9.60
C LEU A 202 3.47 3.78 8.70
N VAL A 203 3.45 3.20 7.49
CA VAL A 203 4.54 3.38 6.51
C VAL A 203 4.61 4.82 6.02
N ALA A 204 3.46 5.45 5.75
CA ALA A 204 3.43 6.85 5.37
C ALA A 204 3.91 7.77 6.51
N VAL A 205 3.49 7.50 7.76
CA VAL A 205 4.01 8.22 8.94
C VAL A 205 5.53 8.04 9.06
N TRP A 206 6.05 6.83 8.89
CA TRP A 206 7.49 6.56 8.89
C TRP A 206 8.23 7.41 7.86
N ALA A 207 7.72 7.48 6.62
CA ALA A 207 8.30 8.30 5.57
C ALA A 207 8.26 9.80 5.88
N LEU A 208 7.12 10.30 6.37
CA LEU A 208 6.92 11.70 6.72
C LEU A 208 7.76 12.14 7.92
N VAL A 209 7.89 11.28 8.94
CA VAL A 209 8.80 11.51 10.08
C VAL A 209 10.25 11.49 9.61
N GLY A 210 10.62 10.56 8.72
CA GLY A 210 11.93 10.55 8.07
C GLY A 210 12.24 11.85 7.34
N LEU A 211 11.26 12.44 6.68
CA LEU A 211 11.38 13.76 6.04
C LEU A 211 11.51 14.89 7.07
N ALA A 212 10.67 14.90 8.10
CA ALA A 212 10.68 15.92 9.15
C ALA A 212 11.99 15.93 9.97
N ALA A 213 12.52 14.75 10.29
CA ALA A 213 13.73 14.57 11.09
C ALA A 213 15.03 14.88 10.31
N LYS A 214 14.94 15.08 8.99
CA LYS A 214 16.11 15.36 8.16
C LYS A 214 16.71 16.72 8.52
N THR A 215 17.99 16.74 8.85
CA THR A 215 18.77 17.95 9.05
C THR A 215 19.82 18.06 7.95
N THR A 216 19.74 19.12 7.15
CA THR A 216 20.71 19.44 6.11
C THR A 216 20.96 20.94 6.13
N THR A 217 22.22 21.34 6.03
CA THR A 217 22.64 22.74 5.87
C THR A 217 22.51 23.11 4.39
N LEU A 218 21.61 24.03 4.09
CA LEU A 218 21.34 24.51 2.73
C LEU A 218 21.62 26.01 2.67
N GLU A 219 21.63 26.58 1.46
CA GLU A 219 21.65 28.03 1.34
C GLU A 219 20.44 28.67 2.04
N PRO A 220 20.57 29.86 2.66
CA PRO A 220 19.53 30.44 3.52
C PRO A 220 18.14 30.52 2.86
N ARG A 221 18.09 30.81 1.55
CA ARG A 221 16.83 30.88 0.77
C ARG A 221 16.16 29.51 0.64
N VAL A 222 16.95 28.46 0.39
CA VAL A 222 16.45 27.09 0.21
C VAL A 222 16.13 26.47 1.57
N GLU A 223 16.88 26.83 2.61
CA GLU A 223 16.65 26.39 3.98
C GLU A 223 15.27 26.81 4.49
N LEU A 224 14.84 28.05 4.25
CA LEU A 224 13.49 28.51 4.64
C LEU A 224 12.38 27.67 3.96
N ILE A 225 12.54 27.36 2.67
CA ILE A 225 11.60 26.52 1.93
C ILE A 225 11.61 25.09 2.51
N ALA A 226 12.79 24.54 2.80
CA ALA A 226 12.95 23.22 3.39
C ALA A 226 12.31 23.15 4.79
N MET A 227 12.44 24.17 5.63
CA MET A 227 11.80 24.24 6.94
C MET A 227 10.26 24.20 6.82
N ASN A 228 9.69 24.96 5.89
CA ASN A 228 8.24 24.93 5.64
C ASN A 228 7.79 23.54 5.15
N ILE A 229 8.55 22.90 4.27
CA ILE A 229 8.26 21.54 3.79
C ILE A 229 8.32 20.53 4.94
N ARG A 230 9.32 20.60 5.82
CA ARG A 230 9.42 19.74 7.02
C ARG A 230 8.26 19.97 7.99
N ALA A 231 7.80 21.21 8.14
CA ALA A 231 6.61 21.52 8.94
C ALA A 231 5.33 20.91 8.34
N CYS A 232 5.13 21.04 7.01
CA CYS A 232 4.03 20.39 6.31
C CYS A 232 4.08 18.86 6.46
N ALA A 233 5.26 18.25 6.36
CA ALA A 233 5.44 16.81 6.55
C ALA A 233 5.08 16.37 7.98
N THR A 234 5.51 17.13 8.99
CA THR A 234 5.18 16.88 10.40
C THR A 234 3.68 16.97 10.65
N GLN A 235 3.03 18.00 10.11
CA GLN A 235 1.57 18.16 10.21
C GLN A 235 0.83 17.01 9.51
N SER A 236 1.27 16.62 8.32
CA SER A 236 0.69 15.48 7.58
C SER A 236 0.83 14.17 8.38
N ALA A 237 2.00 13.95 9.01
CA ALA A 237 2.23 12.77 9.84
C ALA A 237 1.29 12.73 11.05
N ALA A 238 1.11 13.88 11.72
CA ALA A 238 0.20 14.00 12.86
C ALA A 238 -1.26 13.75 12.46
N ILE A 239 -1.69 14.29 11.30
CA ILE A 239 -3.03 14.06 10.76
C ILE A 239 -3.24 12.57 10.50
N VAL A 240 -2.33 11.92 9.76
CA VAL A 240 -2.44 10.49 9.46
C VAL A 240 -2.47 9.66 10.75
N ALA A 241 -1.61 9.96 11.72
CA ALA A 241 -1.59 9.28 13.01
C ALA A 241 -2.92 9.44 13.77
N ALA A 242 -3.51 10.64 13.78
CA ALA A 242 -4.81 10.87 14.39
C ALA A 242 -5.91 10.03 13.72
N PHE A 243 -5.94 9.98 12.38
CA PHE A 243 -6.92 9.15 11.65
C PHE A 243 -6.72 7.65 11.88
N ILE A 244 -5.48 7.18 12.06
CA ILE A 244 -5.21 5.80 12.48
C ILE A 244 -5.84 5.53 13.85
N VAL A 245 -5.62 6.41 14.83
CA VAL A 245 -6.19 6.27 16.19
C VAL A 245 -7.71 6.28 16.13
N ILE A 246 -8.31 7.19 15.37
CA ILE A 246 -9.77 7.26 15.18
C ILE A 246 -10.30 5.98 14.53
N SER A 247 -9.64 5.49 13.48
CA SER A 247 -10.04 4.25 12.78
C SER A 247 -10.00 3.03 13.71
N ILE A 248 -8.95 2.92 14.54
CA ILE A 248 -8.84 1.86 15.55
C ILE A 248 -9.92 2.01 16.63
N ALA A 249 -10.10 3.22 17.17
CA ALA A 249 -11.12 3.49 18.20
C ALA A 249 -12.52 3.17 17.69
N HIS A 250 -12.84 3.55 16.45
CA HIS A 250 -14.11 3.23 15.80
C HIS A 250 -14.29 1.72 15.66
N LYS A 251 -13.27 0.97 15.24
CA LYS A 251 -13.33 -0.50 15.17
C LYS A 251 -13.53 -1.17 16.53
N LEU A 252 -12.99 -0.60 17.61
CA LEU A 252 -13.11 -1.15 18.98
C LEU A 252 -14.43 -0.78 19.66
N LEU A 253 -14.92 0.44 19.42
CA LEU A 253 -16.13 0.99 20.05
C LEU A 253 -17.40 0.73 19.26
N ALA A 254 -17.30 0.38 17.97
CA ALA A 254 -18.46 0.06 17.16
C ALA A 254 -19.24 -1.10 17.79
N PRO A 255 -20.54 -0.93 18.07
CA PRO A 255 -21.36 -2.02 18.56
C PRO A 255 -21.33 -3.13 17.53
N LYS A 256 -21.05 -4.38 17.95
CA LYS A 256 -21.15 -5.55 17.09
C LYS A 256 -22.61 -5.69 16.67
N THR A 257 -22.99 -5.15 15.53
CA THR A 257 -24.30 -5.36 14.92
C THR A 257 -24.39 -6.84 14.56
N GLN A 258 -25.02 -7.60 15.44
CA GLN A 258 -25.36 -8.99 15.19
C GLN A 258 -26.47 -8.98 14.13
N PHE A 259 -26.07 -9.15 12.87
CA PHE A 259 -27.02 -9.22 11.76
C PHE A 259 -27.86 -10.47 11.99
N GLN A 260 -29.10 -10.31 12.48
CA GLN A 260 -30.08 -11.38 12.44
C GLN A 260 -30.49 -11.53 10.97
N PRO A 261 -30.19 -12.66 10.31
CA PRO A 261 -30.74 -12.91 9.00
C PRO A 261 -32.26 -12.86 9.14
N LEU A 262 -32.93 -12.13 8.25
CA LEU A 262 -34.38 -12.18 8.14
C LEU A 262 -34.77 -13.65 8.04
N GLN A 263 -35.60 -14.15 8.96
CA GLN A 263 -36.14 -15.50 8.86
C GLN A 263 -36.82 -15.62 7.49
N SER A 264 -36.19 -16.35 6.58
CA SER A 264 -36.73 -16.67 5.26
C SER A 264 -37.84 -17.71 5.44
N GLY A 265 -38.96 -17.25 5.97
CA GLY A 265 -40.05 -18.12 6.40
C GLY A 265 -41.09 -17.33 7.18
N ALA A 266 -41.60 -16.24 6.60
CA ALA A 266 -42.97 -15.87 6.94
C ALA A 266 -43.84 -17.06 6.50
N PRO A 267 -44.62 -17.70 7.39
CA PRO A 267 -45.58 -18.69 6.96
C PRO A 267 -46.54 -17.98 6.01
N LEU A 268 -46.47 -18.31 4.72
CA LEU A 268 -47.58 -18.06 3.82
C LEU A 268 -48.80 -18.69 4.48
N PHE A 269 -49.88 -17.92 4.61
CA PHE A 269 -51.17 -18.35 5.10
C PHE A 269 -51.69 -19.49 4.21
N THR A 270 -51.25 -20.71 4.48
CA THR A 270 -51.80 -21.92 3.90
C THR A 270 -52.03 -22.91 5.04
N ASP A 271 -53.28 -23.37 5.09
CA ASP A 271 -53.77 -24.61 5.73
C ASP A 271 -54.67 -24.54 6.97
N LYS A 272 -55.08 -23.38 7.51
CA LYS A 272 -56.14 -23.35 8.56
C LYS A 272 -57.11 -22.16 8.55
N ALA A 273 -57.63 -21.78 7.38
CA ALA A 273 -58.74 -20.81 7.32
C ALA A 273 -59.82 -21.15 6.29
N ALA A 274 -60.06 -22.45 6.04
CA ALA A 274 -61.34 -22.90 5.51
C ALA A 274 -62.35 -23.10 6.66
N GLN A 275 -62.51 -22.07 7.50
CA GLN A 275 -63.67 -21.96 8.38
C GLN A 275 -64.61 -20.94 7.75
N HIS A 276 -65.62 -21.49 7.09
CA HIS A 276 -66.91 -20.91 6.74
C HIS A 276 -67.13 -19.48 7.28
N ILE A 277 -66.76 -18.47 6.50
CA ILE A 277 -67.15 -17.09 6.76
C ILE A 277 -68.57 -16.92 6.19
N ASP A 278 -69.55 -17.02 7.07
CA ASP A 278 -70.96 -16.76 6.78
C ASP A 278 -71.17 -15.26 6.59
N TYR A 279 -71.24 -14.82 5.34
CA TYR A 279 -71.62 -13.45 5.00
C TYR A 279 -73.15 -13.34 5.05
N GLY A 280 -73.65 -13.13 6.27
CA GLY A 280 -75.08 -12.97 6.57
C GLY A 280 -75.80 -12.12 5.52
N THR A 281 -76.73 -12.76 4.82
CA THR A 281 -77.63 -12.12 3.86
C THR A 281 -78.67 -11.30 4.60
N THR A 282 -78.64 -9.98 4.46
CA THR A 282 -79.81 -9.14 4.73
C THR A 282 -80.72 -9.18 3.51
N ARG A 283 -81.80 -9.96 3.60
CA ARG A 283 -82.97 -9.84 2.72
C ARG A 283 -84.08 -9.10 3.48
N ALA A 284 -84.59 -8.08 2.80
CA ALA A 284 -85.80 -7.27 3.06
C ALA A 284 -85.73 -6.29 4.24
#